data_AF-A0A0A1ETD9-F1
#
_entry.id   AF-A0A0A1ETD9-F1
#
_cell.length_a   1.000
_cell.length_b   1.000
_cell.length_c   1.000
_cell.angle_alpha   90.00
_cell.angle_beta   90.00
_cell.angle_gamma   90.00
#
_symmetry.space_group_name_H-M   'P 1'
#
loop_
_entity.id
_entity.type
_entity.pdbx_description
1 polymer ?
#
loop_
_entity_poly.entity_id
_entity_poly.type
_entity_poly.pdbx_seq_one_letter_code
_entity_poly.pdbx_strand_id
1 'polypeptide(L)'
;DGFMNDPVPITLADPIMMHDFAITENYAIIMDLPLYFRPKEMVKEKKLIFTFDATKKARFGVLPRYAKNELLIKWFELPNCFIFHNANAWEEGDE
;
A
#
# COMPACT_ATOMS: atom_id res chain seq x y z
N ASP A 1 -18.03 -12.17 -15.81
CA ASP A 1 -17.78 -12.22 -17.27
C ASP A 1 -16.28 -12.27 -17.61
N GLY A 2 -15.37 -12.06 -16.65
CA GLY A 2 -13.93 -12.03 -16.93
C GLY A 2 -13.48 -10.72 -17.56
N PHE A 3 -14.33 -9.69 -17.55
CA PHE A 3 -13.99 -8.36 -18.02
C PHE A 3 -13.05 -7.68 -17.01
N MET A 4 -11.91 -7.18 -17.50
CA MET A 4 -11.02 -6.33 -16.71
C MET A 4 -11.54 -4.90 -16.80
N ASN A 5 -11.90 -4.32 -15.66
CA ASN A 5 -12.19 -2.88 -15.58
C ASN A 5 -10.92 -2.05 -15.77
N ASP A 6 -11.08 -0.79 -16.17
CA ASP A 6 -9.97 0.16 -16.28
C ASP A 6 -9.19 0.22 -14.96
N PRO A 7 -7.85 0.07 -14.99
CA PRO A 7 -7.04 0.15 -13.79
C PRO A 7 -7.02 1.58 -13.25
N VAL A 8 -6.90 1.70 -11.93
CA VAL A 8 -6.62 2.98 -11.26
C VAL A 8 -5.15 2.98 -10.80
N PRO A 9 -4.26 3.72 -11.48
CA PRO A 9 -2.90 3.90 -11.01
C PRO A 9 -2.88 4.63 -9.66
N ILE A 10 -2.05 4.17 -8.73
CA ILE A 10 -1.82 4.82 -7.44
C ILE A 10 -0.34 5.21 -7.37
N THR A 11 -0.09 6.51 -7.27
CA THR A 11 1.24 7.10 -7.26
C THR A 11 1.77 7.12 -5.83
N LEU A 12 2.95 6.52 -5.62
CA LEU A 12 3.68 6.55 -4.35
C LEU A 12 4.96 7.38 -4.50
N ALA A 13 5.41 7.96 -3.39
CA ALA A 13 6.60 8.82 -3.38
C ALA A 13 7.90 8.04 -3.68
N ASP A 14 7.94 6.79 -3.25
CA ASP A 14 9.11 5.93 -3.33
C ASP A 14 8.67 4.50 -3.70
N PRO A 15 9.55 3.71 -4.35
CA PRO A 15 9.26 2.32 -4.64
C PRO A 15 9.35 1.48 -3.36
N ILE A 16 8.21 0.98 -2.92
CA ILE A 16 8.08 0.09 -1.76
C ILE A 16 7.59 -1.30 -2.18
N MET A 17 7.76 -2.26 -1.28
CA MET A 17 7.19 -3.59 -1.43
C MET A 17 5.67 -3.54 -1.18
N MET A 18 4.90 -4.06 -2.14
CA MET A 18 3.43 -4.20 -2.07
C MET A 18 3.06 -5.68 -2.26
N HIS A 19 3.08 -6.46 -1.18
CA HIS A 19 2.84 -7.92 -1.23
C HIS A 19 1.38 -8.27 -1.00
N ASP A 20 0.71 -7.50 -0.14
CA ASP A 20 -0.68 -7.74 0.23
C ASP A 20 -1.44 -6.41 0.28
N PHE A 21 -2.76 -6.51 0.23
CA PHE A 21 -3.70 -5.41 0.38
C PHE A 21 -4.99 -5.97 0.99
N ALA A 22 -5.89 -5.11 1.46
CA ALA A 22 -7.17 -5.58 1.99
C ALA A 22 -8.34 -4.99 1.19
N ILE A 23 -9.48 -5.67 1.25
CA ILE A 23 -10.71 -5.26 0.57
C ILE A 23 -11.86 -5.34 1.56
N THR A 24 -12.77 -4.38 1.47
CA THR A 24 -14.02 -4.34 2.22
C THR A 24 -15.21 -4.32 1.25
N GLU A 25 -16.42 -4.07 1.74
CA GLU A 25 -17.60 -3.96 0.88
C GLU A 25 -17.42 -2.84 -0.14
N ASN A 26 -16.97 -1.67 0.30
CA ASN A 26 -16.92 -0.44 -0.50
C ASN A 26 -15.50 0.04 -0.82
N TYR A 27 -14.47 -0.44 -0.11
CA TYR A 27 -13.11 0.09 -0.22
C TYR A 27 -12.04 -0.97 -0.53
N ALA A 28 -10.98 -0.51 -1.19
CA ALA A 28 -9.68 -1.16 -1.24
C ALA A 28 -8.75 -0.42 -0.28
N ILE A 29 -7.97 -1.18 0.49
CA ILE A 29 -7.04 -0.66 1.49
C ILE A 29 -5.63 -0.99 1.03
N ILE A 30 -4.86 0.07 0.79
CA ILE A 30 -3.49 0.05 0.28
C ILE A 30 -2.53 0.30 1.42
N MET A 31 -1.52 -0.55 1.58
CA MET A 31 -0.55 -0.43 2.67
C MET A 31 0.79 0.14 2.17
N ASP A 32 1.02 1.43 2.38
CA ASP A 32 2.30 2.06 2.09
C ASP A 32 3.21 1.90 3.32
N LEU A 33 4.01 0.84 3.28
CA LEU A 33 4.85 0.38 4.37
C LEU A 33 6.34 0.62 4.06
N PRO A 34 7.18 0.95 5.07
CA PRO A 34 8.54 1.40 4.87
C PRO A 34 9.54 0.26 4.58
N LEU A 35 9.21 -0.66 3.68
CA LEU A 35 10.12 -1.66 3.09
C LEU A 35 10.43 -1.27 1.64
N TYR A 36 11.57 -0.60 1.44
CA TYR A 36 11.90 0.09 0.19
C TYR A 36 12.66 -0.80 -0.79
N PHE A 37 12.37 -0.68 -2.07
CA PHE A 37 13.12 -1.29 -3.16
C PHE A 37 14.35 -0.44 -3.52
N ARG A 38 15.55 -0.92 -3.17
CA ARG A 38 16.80 -0.15 -3.27
C ARG A 38 17.89 -0.90 -4.06
N PRO A 39 17.72 -1.08 -5.38
CA PRO A 39 18.67 -1.83 -6.22
C PRO A 39 20.07 -1.20 -6.24
N LYS A 40 20.18 0.13 -6.11
CA LYS A 40 21.47 0.83 -6.04
C LYS A 40 22.28 0.42 -4.80
N GLU A 41 21.63 0.32 -3.64
CA GLU A 41 22.27 -0.11 -2.39
C GLU A 41 22.67 -1.58 -2.48
N MET A 42 21.84 -2.42 -3.10
CA MET A 42 22.18 -3.83 -3.31
C MET A 42 23.47 -4.00 -4.14
N VAL A 43 23.60 -3.26 -5.26
CA VAL A 43 24.80 -3.36 -6.12
C VAL A 43 26.03 -2.75 -5.47
N LYS A 44 25.91 -1.57 -4.84
CA LYS A 44 27.06 -0.84 -4.30
C LYS A 44 27.51 -1.31 -2.93
N GLU A 45 26.56 -1.70 -2.08
CA GLU A 45 26.78 -1.97 -0.65
C GLU A 45 26.57 -3.45 -0.32
N LYS A 46 26.23 -4.30 -1.30
CA LYS A 46 25.93 -5.73 -1.12
C LYS A 46 24.81 -6.00 -0.11
N LYS A 47 23.87 -5.06 0.02
CA LYS A 47 22.66 -5.19 0.84
C LYS A 47 21.58 -5.99 0.12
N LEU A 48 20.54 -6.37 0.86
CA LEU A 48 19.32 -6.92 0.25
C LEU A 48 18.65 -5.88 -0.66
N ILE A 49 17.91 -6.35 -1.66
CA ILE A 49 17.20 -5.50 -2.61
C ILE A 49 16.05 -4.72 -1.95
N PHE A 50 15.48 -5.28 -0.88
CA PHE A 50 14.48 -4.63 -0.04
C PHE A 50 15.10 -4.31 1.33
N THR A 51 14.96 -3.05 1.75
CA THR A 51 15.50 -2.56 3.03
C THR A 51 14.41 -1.84 3.81
N PHE A 52 14.24 -2.23 5.06
CA PHE A 52 13.31 -1.58 5.98
C PHE A 52 13.90 -0.27 6.51
N ASP A 53 13.11 0.81 6.47
CA ASP A 53 13.51 2.12 6.98
C ASP A 53 12.75 2.47 8.26
N ALA A 54 13.43 2.30 9.41
CA ALA A 54 12.86 2.57 10.73
C ALA A 54 12.57 4.06 10.99
N THR A 55 13.06 4.97 10.14
CA THR A 55 12.85 6.42 10.29
C THR A 55 11.56 6.91 9.61
N LYS A 56 10.96 6.07 8.76
CA LYS A 56 9.80 6.42 7.94
C LYS A 56 8.52 5.95 8.60
N LYS A 57 7.46 6.74 8.49
CA LYS A 57 6.12 6.36 8.94
C LYS A 57 5.47 5.41 7.94
N ALA A 58 4.55 4.59 8.42
CA ALA A 58 3.66 3.82 7.56
C ALA A 58 2.39 4.63 7.26
N ARG A 59 1.66 4.29 6.21
CA ARG A 59 0.32 4.85 5.98
C ARG A 59 -0.60 3.88 5.26
N PHE A 60 -1.89 3.96 5.56
CA PHE A 60 -2.94 3.21 4.85
C PHE A 60 -3.73 4.15 3.94
N GLY A 61 -3.89 3.75 2.69
CA GLY A 61 -4.71 4.43 1.70
C GLY A 61 -6.03 3.72 1.55
N VAL A 62 -7.14 4.38 1.86
CA VAL A 62 -8.49 3.83 1.67
C VAL A 62 -9.08 4.43 0.41
N LEU A 63 -9.35 3.59 -0.59
CA LEU A 63 -9.84 3.98 -1.91
C LEU A 63 -11.20 3.31 -2.18
N PRO A 64 -12.25 4.04 -2.59
CA PRO A 64 -13.48 3.41 -3.05
C PRO A 64 -13.20 2.40 -4.18
N ARG A 65 -13.73 1.18 -4.09
CA ARG A 65 -13.42 0.05 -5.01
C ARG A 65 -13.62 0.38 -6.49
N TYR A 66 -14.57 1.26 -6.78
CA TYR A 66 -14.94 1.67 -8.14
C TYR A 66 -14.56 3.11 -8.47
N ALA A 67 -13.60 3.69 -7.72
CA ALA A 67 -13.02 4.97 -8.05
C ALA A 67 -12.47 4.95 -9.50
N LYS A 68 -12.47 6.12 -10.15
CA LYS A 68 -11.94 6.29 -11.52
C LYS A 68 -10.52 6.85 -11.54
N ASN A 69 -10.04 7.34 -10.41
CA ASN A 69 -8.71 7.87 -10.23
C ASN A 69 -8.34 7.84 -8.75
N GLU A 70 -7.04 8.03 -8.46
CA GLU A 70 -6.50 8.02 -7.11
C GLU A 70 -6.91 9.23 -6.24
N LEU A 71 -7.55 10.27 -6.78
CA LEU A 71 -7.87 11.49 -6.01
C LEU A 71 -8.86 11.24 -4.86
N LEU A 72 -9.59 10.13 -4.91
CA LEU A 72 -10.52 9.72 -3.85
C LEU A 72 -9.85 8.93 -2.72
N ILE A 73 -8.55 8.67 -2.82
CA ILE A 73 -7.82 7.97 -1.76
C ILE A 73 -7.73 8.85 -0.52
N LYS A 74 -8.06 8.28 0.63
CA LYS A 74 -7.81 8.90 1.94
C LYS A 74 -6.62 8.22 2.59
N TRP A 75 -5.57 8.98 2.84
CA TRP A 75 -4.36 8.49 3.50
C TRP A 75 -4.41 8.72 5.00
N PHE A 76 -4.19 7.67 5.76
CA PHE A 76 -4.09 7.67 7.22
C PHE A 76 -2.66 7.35 7.61
N GLU A 77 -2.04 8.22 8.39
CA GLU A 77 -0.66 8.03 8.84
C GLU A 77 -0.61 7.16 10.09
N LEU A 78 0.37 6.25 10.16
CA LEU A 78 0.61 5.37 11.30
C LEU A 78 2.07 5.53 11.78
N PRO A 79 2.35 5.15 13.04
CA PRO A 79 3.73 4.88 13.46
C PRO A 79 4.42 3.88 12.52
N ASN A 80 5.75 3.89 12.53
CA ASN A 80 6.54 2.93 11.77
C ASN A 80 6.13 1.48 12.13
N CYS A 81 5.76 0.71 11.12
CA CYS A 81 5.41 -0.70 11.26
C CYS A 81 5.60 -1.42 9.92
N PHE A 82 5.50 -2.75 9.94
CA PHE A 82 5.50 -3.57 8.75
C PHE A 82 4.52 -4.72 8.92
N ILE A 83 3.67 -4.94 7.91
CA ILE A 83 2.66 -5.98 7.85
C ILE A 83 2.90 -6.73 6.53
N PHE A 84 3.08 -8.04 6.63
CA PHE A 84 3.23 -8.87 5.45
C PHE A 84 1.87 -9.36 4.95
N HIS A 85 1.07 -9.92 5.85
CA HIS A 85 -0.27 -10.44 5.53
C HIS A 85 -1.34 -9.84 6.41
N ASN A 86 -2.52 -9.62 5.83
CA ASN A 86 -3.74 -9.31 6.56
C ASN A 86 -4.64 -10.53 6.63
N ALA A 87 -5.32 -10.73 7.76
CA ALA A 87 -6.29 -11.80 7.89
C ALA A 87 -7.59 -11.48 7.13
N ASN A 88 -8.12 -10.26 7.32
CA ASN A 88 -9.29 -9.73 6.62
C ASN A 88 -9.44 -8.22 6.89
N ALA A 89 -10.37 -7.55 6.20
CA ALA A 89 -10.89 -6.24 6.55
C ALA A 89 -12.42 -6.20 6.38
N TRP A 90 -13.10 -5.35 7.16
CA TRP A 90 -14.53 -5.10 7.05
C TRP A 90 -14.84 -3.65 7.43
N GLU A 91 -16.01 -3.19 7.03
CA GLU A 91 -16.60 -1.91 7.47
C GLU A 91 -17.55 -2.21 8.64
N GLU A 92 -17.53 -1.37 9.67
CA GLU A 92 -18.42 -1.49 10.83
C GLU A 92 -18.96 -0.10 11.20
N GLY A 93 -20.28 -0.01 11.37
CA GLY A 93 -21.00 1.25 11.51
C GLY A 93 -21.49 1.81 10.17
N ASP A 94 -22.25 2.91 10.25
CA ASP A 94 -22.94 3.54 9.11
C ASP A 94 -22.36 4.93 8.75
N GLU A 95 -21.18 5.27 9.30
CA GLU A 95 -20.49 6.55 9.10
C GLU A 95 -19.74 6.66 7.76
#